data_AF-A0A433SET3-F1
#
_entry.id   AF-A0A433SET3-F1
#
_cell.length_a   1.000
_cell.length_b   1.000
_cell.length_c   1.000
_cell.angle_alpha   90.00
_cell.angle_beta   90.00
_cell.angle_gamma   90.00
#
_symmetry.space_group_name_H-M   'P 1'
#
loop_
_entity.id
_entity.type
_entity.pdbx_description
1 polymer ?
#
loop_
_entity_poly.entity_id
_entity_poly.type
_entity_poly.pdbx_seq_one_letter_code
_entity_poly.pdbx_strand_id
1 'polypeptide(L)'
;MKTFKFLQIRLIVLLTVMVALSSCSSNTDKLKTYLRCGIVASQLERGEASRRITEKFAIFARENNINPSARDLAFLSQEVRDEMDMYNKSMEGQLYTLVKIYNSSACMALHEQEKISPLPLQYYLIYFFL
;
A
#
# COMPACT_ATOMS: atom_id res chain seq x y z
N MET A 1 -48.03 -11.46 -19.90
CA MET A 1 -46.94 -10.49 -20.16
C MET A 1 -46.56 -9.57 -18.97
N LYS A 2 -47.21 -9.66 -17.78
CA LYS A 2 -46.88 -8.83 -16.60
C LYS A 2 -45.86 -9.46 -15.65
N THR A 3 -45.82 -10.80 -15.55
CA THR A 3 -44.94 -11.56 -14.65
C THR A 3 -43.48 -11.56 -15.07
N PHE A 4 -43.20 -11.55 -16.37
CA PHE A 4 -41.83 -11.51 -16.92
C PHE A 4 -41.08 -10.21 -16.59
N LYS A 5 -41.79 -9.06 -16.61
CA LYS A 5 -41.22 -7.75 -16.24
C LYS A 5 -40.84 -7.68 -14.75
N PHE A 6 -41.62 -8.33 -13.89
CA PHE A 6 -41.38 -8.32 -12.44
C PHE A 6 -40.15 -9.15 -12.04
N LEU A 7 -39.89 -10.26 -12.76
CA LEU A 7 -38.71 -11.11 -12.54
C LEU A 7 -37.41 -10.41 -12.99
N GLN A 8 -37.45 -9.67 -14.12
CA GLN A 8 -36.29 -8.91 -14.59
C GLN A 8 -35.92 -7.74 -13.68
N ILE A 9 -36.90 -7.02 -13.12
CA ILE A 9 -36.63 -5.92 -12.18
C ILE A 9 -35.92 -6.42 -10.91
N ARG A 10 -36.33 -7.59 -10.37
CA ARG A 10 -35.68 -8.19 -9.19
C ARG A 10 -34.24 -8.62 -9.47
N LEU A 11 -33.97 -9.15 -10.68
CA LEU A 11 -32.62 -9.56 -11.08
C LEU A 11 -31.68 -8.35 -11.25
N ILE A 12 -32.18 -7.24 -11.80
CA ILE A 12 -31.40 -6.01 -12.00
C ILE A 12 -31.04 -5.35 -10.65
N VAL A 13 -31.96 -5.34 -9.69
CA VAL A 13 -31.72 -4.82 -8.33
C VAL A 13 -30.67 -5.68 -7.59
N LEU A 14 -30.69 -7.00 -7.79
CA LEU A 14 -29.69 -7.89 -7.18
C LEU A 14 -28.29 -7.68 -7.78
N LEU A 15 -28.20 -7.42 -9.09
CA LEU A 15 -26.93 -7.17 -9.78
C LEU A 15 -26.30 -5.82 -9.39
N THR A 16 -27.12 -4.80 -9.15
CA THR A 16 -26.63 -3.45 -8.75
C THR A 16 -26.09 -3.42 -7.33
N VAL A 17 -26.59 -4.27 -6.42
CA VAL A 17 -26.07 -4.40 -5.06
C VAL A 17 -24.69 -5.11 -5.04
N MET A 18 -24.43 -6.07 -5.94
CA MET A 18 -23.13 -6.75 -6.00
C MET A 18 -22.00 -5.88 -6.56
N VAL A 19 -22.30 -4.94 -7.47
CA VAL A 19 -21.30 -4.00 -8.01
C VAL A 19 -20.90 -2.94 -6.97
N ALA A 20 -21.78 -2.63 -6.01
CA ALA A 20 -21.48 -1.66 -4.95
C ALA A 20 -20.45 -2.17 -3.91
N LEU A 21 -20.29 -3.49 -3.76
CA LEU A 21 -19.43 -4.08 -2.73
C LEU A 21 -18.00 -4.35 -3.21
N SER A 22 -17.74 -4.42 -4.52
CA SER A 22 -16.40 -4.70 -5.07
C SER A 22 -15.45 -3.51 -5.04
N SER A 23 -15.93 -2.29 -4.74
CA SER A 23 -15.12 -1.07 -4.74
C SER A 23 -14.52 -0.70 -3.37
N CYS A 24 -14.81 -1.45 -2.31
CA CYS A 24 -14.32 -1.12 -0.96
C CYS A 24 -12.91 -1.67 -0.67
N SER A 25 -12.51 -2.78 -1.30
CA SER A 25 -11.20 -3.40 -1.07
C SER A 25 -10.03 -2.61 -1.69
N SER A 26 -10.22 -1.98 -2.86
CA SER A 26 -9.09 -1.35 -3.58
C SER A 26 -8.50 -0.13 -2.86
N ASN A 27 -9.31 0.57 -2.06
CA ASN A 27 -8.87 1.80 -1.41
C ASN A 27 -7.99 1.50 -0.20
N THR A 28 -8.35 0.49 0.59
CA THR A 28 -7.55 0.04 1.74
C THR A 28 -6.17 -0.42 1.30
N ASP A 29 -6.06 -1.19 0.21
CA ASP A 29 -4.77 -1.66 -0.31
C ASP A 29 -3.89 -0.49 -0.79
N LYS A 30 -4.49 0.52 -1.43
CA LYS A 30 -3.79 1.76 -1.81
C LYS A 30 -3.33 2.53 -0.59
N LEU A 31 -4.17 2.69 0.44
CA LEU A 31 -3.80 3.35 1.70
C LEU A 31 -2.61 2.64 2.36
N LYS A 32 -2.65 1.30 2.44
CA LYS A 32 -1.52 0.49 2.93
C LYS A 32 -0.25 0.72 2.12
N THR A 33 -0.36 0.84 0.79
CA THR A 33 0.79 1.14 -0.08
C THR A 33 1.41 2.50 0.25
N TYR A 34 0.60 3.56 0.41
CA TYR A 34 1.08 4.88 0.84
C TYR A 34 1.78 4.82 2.20
N LEU A 35 1.15 4.15 3.19
CA LEU A 35 1.71 4.00 4.53
C LEU A 35 3.03 3.22 4.50
N ARG A 36 3.09 2.10 3.76
CA ARG A 36 4.29 1.28 3.62
C ARG A 36 5.44 2.08 3.04
N CYS A 37 5.21 2.76 1.92
CA CYS A 37 6.25 3.58 1.28
C CYS A 37 6.67 4.75 2.19
N GLY A 38 5.72 5.39 2.88
CA GLY A 38 5.99 6.50 3.80
C GLY A 38 6.82 6.08 5.01
N ILE A 39 6.47 4.95 5.64
CA ILE A 39 7.23 4.38 6.77
C ILE A 39 8.65 4.04 6.33
N VAL A 40 8.81 3.37 5.19
CA VAL A 40 10.13 2.99 4.67
C VAL A 40 10.98 4.22 4.32
N ALA A 41 10.41 5.21 3.64
CA ALA A 41 11.11 6.45 3.33
C ALA A 41 11.55 7.19 4.60
N SER A 42 10.69 7.21 5.63
CA SER A 42 11.03 7.80 6.93
C SER A 42 12.14 7.04 7.65
N GLN A 43 12.11 5.70 7.66
CA GLN A 43 13.14 4.88 8.30
C GLN A 43 14.49 4.93 7.58
N LEU A 44 14.50 5.19 6.27
CA LEU A 44 15.71 5.40 5.48
C LEU A 44 16.17 6.88 5.45
N GLU A 45 15.56 7.73 6.29
CA GLU A 45 15.85 9.17 6.39
C GLU A 45 15.73 9.93 5.06
N ARG A 46 14.86 9.46 4.16
CA ARG A 46 14.58 10.10 2.86
C ARG A 46 13.47 11.12 3.00
N GLY A 47 13.79 12.26 3.62
CA GLY A 47 12.83 13.33 3.93
C GLY A 47 12.02 13.82 2.73
N GLU A 48 12.67 14.05 1.57
CA GLU A 48 11.96 14.49 0.36
C GLU A 48 11.00 13.42 -0.17
N ALA A 49 11.42 12.15 -0.19
CA ALA A 49 10.58 11.04 -0.60
C ALA A 49 9.36 10.90 0.32
N SER A 50 9.56 10.98 1.63
CA SER A 50 8.50 10.94 2.63
C SER A 50 7.48 12.07 2.40
N ARG A 51 7.95 13.31 2.19
CA ARG A 51 7.09 14.46 1.88
C ARG A 51 6.25 14.24 0.62
N ARG A 52 6.87 13.81 -0.49
CA ARG A 52 6.17 13.52 -1.75
C ARG A 52 5.08 12.45 -1.58
N ILE A 53 5.38 11.40 -0.81
CA ILE A 53 4.41 10.34 -0.51
C ILE A 53 3.23 10.90 0.29
N THR A 54 3.48 11.72 1.32
CA THR A 54 2.43 12.36 2.12
C THR A 54 1.54 13.30 1.29
N GLU A 55 2.12 14.07 0.37
CA GLU A 55 1.37 14.93 -0.54
C GLU A 55 0.44 14.12 -1.45
N LYS A 56 0.95 13.06 -2.07
CA LYS A 56 0.13 12.17 -2.92
C LYS A 56 -0.93 11.41 -2.13
N PHE A 57 -0.63 11.01 -0.89
CA PHE A 57 -1.61 10.42 0.01
C PHE A 57 -2.77 11.38 0.28
N ALA A 58 -2.48 12.65 0.57
CA ALA A 58 -3.50 13.66 0.82
C ALA A 58 -4.37 13.94 -0.41
N ILE A 59 -3.77 13.96 -1.62
CA ILE A 59 -4.50 14.08 -2.89
C ILE A 59 -5.41 12.87 -3.08
N PHE A 60 -4.87 11.65 -2.97
CA PHE A 60 -5.63 10.41 -3.11
C PHE A 60 -6.81 10.35 -2.13
N ALA A 61 -6.58 10.68 -0.85
CA ALA A 61 -7.61 10.68 0.17
C ALA A 61 -8.74 11.67 -0.17
N ARG A 62 -8.39 12.88 -0.63
CA ARG A 62 -9.37 13.88 -1.06
C ARG A 62 -10.18 13.43 -2.27
N GLU A 63 -9.52 12.96 -3.33
CA GLU A 63 -10.17 12.53 -4.58
C GLU A 63 -11.12 11.35 -4.37
N ASN A 64 -10.82 10.49 -3.40
CA ASN A 64 -11.61 9.30 -3.11
C ASN A 64 -12.54 9.48 -1.90
N ASN A 65 -12.69 10.71 -1.37
CA ASN A 65 -13.50 11.02 -0.19
C ASN A 65 -13.17 10.13 1.04
N ILE A 66 -11.90 9.79 1.20
CA ILE A 66 -11.39 9.00 2.31
C ILE A 66 -10.95 9.98 3.41
N ASN A 67 -11.54 9.87 4.59
CA ASN A 67 -11.14 10.62 5.77
C ASN A 67 -10.84 9.64 6.91
N PRO A 68 -9.67 8.97 6.88
CA PRO A 68 -9.36 7.93 7.85
C PRO A 68 -9.10 8.58 9.22
N SER A 69 -9.69 8.03 10.28
CA SER A 69 -9.43 8.52 11.63
C SER A 69 -7.97 8.23 12.03
N ALA A 70 -7.47 8.96 13.03
CA ALA A 70 -6.15 8.67 13.58
C ALA A 70 -6.03 7.21 14.07
N ARG A 71 -7.14 6.64 14.59
CA ARG A 71 -7.22 5.23 14.98
C ARG A 71 -7.08 4.30 13.76
N ASP A 72 -7.77 4.60 12.66
CA ASP A 72 -7.70 3.77 11.45
C ASP A 72 -6.30 3.78 10.84
N LEU A 73 -5.67 4.96 10.78
CA LEU A 73 -4.29 5.10 10.33
C LEU A 73 -3.31 4.35 11.22
N ALA A 74 -3.50 4.40 12.55
CA ALA A 74 -2.68 3.63 13.48
C ALA A 74 -2.83 2.13 13.25
N PHE A 75 -4.06 1.64 13.10
CA PHE A 75 -4.35 0.23 12.85
C PHE A 75 -3.71 -0.25 11.53
N LEU A 76 -3.98 0.46 10.43
CA LEU A 76 -3.40 0.14 9.12
C LEU A 76 -1.86 0.24 9.12
N SER A 77 -1.30 1.18 9.88
CA SER A 77 0.15 1.30 10.02
C SER A 77 0.76 0.11 10.77
N GLN A 78 0.05 -0.47 11.74
CA GLN A 78 0.51 -1.68 12.42
C GLN A 78 0.43 -2.89 11.48
N GLU A 79 -0.69 -3.08 10.77
CA GLU A 79 -0.78 -4.16 9.78
C GLU A 79 0.35 -4.09 8.75
N VAL A 80 0.66 -2.89 8.24
CA VAL A 80 1.77 -2.69 7.31
C VAL A 80 3.12 -3.04 7.94
N ARG A 81 3.34 -2.72 9.23
CA ARG A 81 4.59 -3.06 9.95
C ARG A 81 4.72 -4.57 10.16
N ASP A 82 3.63 -5.23 10.50
CA ASP A 82 3.57 -6.68 10.67
C ASP A 82 3.82 -7.39 9.34
N GLU A 83 3.22 -6.92 8.24
CA GLU A 83 3.42 -7.43 6.88
C GLU A 83 4.89 -7.28 6.39
N MET A 84 5.62 -6.27 6.86
CA MET A 84 7.04 -6.12 6.55
C MET A 84 7.92 -7.11 7.31
N ASP A 85 7.40 -7.72 8.39
CA ASP A 85 8.05 -8.77 9.16
C ASP A 85 9.49 -8.40 9.58
N MET A 86 9.67 -7.16 10.05
CA MET A 86 11.00 -6.61 10.33
C MET A 86 11.65 -7.27 11.56
N TYR A 87 10.85 -7.63 12.58
CA TYR A 87 11.34 -8.18 13.85
C TYR A 87 11.97 -9.57 13.72
N ASN A 88 11.56 -10.36 12.73
CA ASN A 88 12.11 -11.70 12.50
C ASN A 88 13.38 -11.68 11.62
N LYS A 89 13.91 -10.49 11.28
CA LYS A 89 15.08 -10.33 10.40
C LYS A 89 16.28 -9.79 11.16
N SER A 90 17.48 -10.18 10.73
CA SER A 90 18.73 -9.53 11.18
C SER A 90 18.73 -8.04 10.82
N MET A 91 19.64 -7.28 11.43
CA MET A 91 19.81 -5.86 11.11
C MET A 91 20.07 -5.64 9.61
N GLU A 92 20.90 -6.48 8.97
CA GLU A 92 21.11 -6.38 7.52
C GLU A 92 19.86 -6.76 6.72
N GLY A 93 19.14 -7.81 7.15
CA GLY A 93 17.90 -8.23 6.51
C GLY A 93 16.79 -7.18 6.59
N GLN A 94 16.74 -6.42 7.69
CA GLN A 94 15.87 -5.27 7.85
C GLN A 94 16.26 -4.16 6.87
N LEU A 95 17.53 -3.73 6.85
CA LEU A 95 18.00 -2.69 5.95
C LEU A 95 17.75 -3.04 4.48
N TYR A 96 18.02 -4.29 4.10
CA TYR A 96 17.75 -4.80 2.76
C TYR A 96 16.25 -4.73 2.43
N THR A 97 15.39 -5.14 3.36
CA THR A 97 13.94 -5.10 3.19
C THR A 97 13.46 -3.66 2.96
N LEU A 98 13.96 -2.69 3.74
CA LEU A 98 13.65 -1.28 3.56
C LEU A 98 14.07 -0.78 2.17
N VAL A 99 15.32 -1.02 1.77
CA VAL A 99 15.83 -0.60 0.45
C VAL A 99 15.04 -1.26 -0.68
N LYS A 100 14.71 -2.55 -0.55
CA LYS A 100 13.90 -3.29 -1.54
C LYS A 100 12.50 -2.70 -1.69
N ILE A 101 11.83 -2.40 -0.58
CA ILE A 101 10.50 -1.79 -0.61
C ILE A 101 10.56 -0.37 -1.18
N TYR A 102 11.53 0.44 -0.75
CA TYR A 102 11.75 1.79 -1.26
C TYR A 102 11.93 1.78 -2.79
N ASN A 103 12.76 0.87 -3.29
CA ASN A 103 13.05 0.71 -4.72
C ASN A 103 11.96 -0.03 -5.51
N SER A 104 10.84 -0.41 -4.88
CA SER A 104 9.72 -1.04 -5.59
C SER A 104 9.08 -0.05 -6.57
N SER A 105 8.55 -0.56 -7.68
CA SER A 105 7.88 0.28 -8.68
C SER A 105 6.73 1.11 -8.09
N ALA A 106 6.00 0.54 -7.13
CA ALA A 106 4.93 1.22 -6.41
C ALA A 106 5.46 2.42 -5.61
N CYS A 107 6.49 2.24 -4.77
CA CYS A 107 7.04 3.34 -3.98
C CYS A 107 7.74 4.37 -4.85
N MET A 108 8.47 3.95 -5.88
CA MET A 108 9.10 4.86 -6.84
C MET A 108 8.09 5.75 -7.57
N ALA A 109 6.93 5.20 -7.95
CA ALA A 109 5.86 5.98 -8.56
C ALA A 109 5.27 7.02 -7.58
N LEU A 110 5.35 6.76 -6.28
CA LEU A 110 4.87 7.71 -5.26
C LEU A 110 5.90 8.79 -4.93
N HIS A 111 7.16 8.43 -4.66
CA HIS A 111 8.16 9.40 -4.22
C HIS A 111 8.90 10.10 -5.37
N GLU A 112 8.98 9.48 -6.55
CA GLU A 112 9.61 10.04 -7.76
C GLU A 112 11.07 10.52 -7.52
N GLN A 113 11.81 9.72 -6.75
CA GLN A 113 13.22 9.96 -6.43
C GLN A 113 14.07 8.83 -7.01
N GLU A 114 15.38 9.05 -7.04
CA GLU A 114 16.32 8.01 -7.43
C GLU A 114 16.24 6.78 -6.51
N LYS A 115 16.52 5.63 -7.09
CA LYS A 115 16.69 4.40 -6.33
C LYS A 115 17.89 4.54 -5.39
N ILE A 116 17.78 3.96 -4.21
CA ILE A 116 18.97 3.74 -3.39
C ILE A 116 19.78 2.64 -4.06
N SER A 117 21.05 2.91 -4.35
CA SER A 117 21.96 1.92 -4.92
C SER A 117 21.87 0.62 -4.12
N PRO A 118 21.79 -0.55 -4.79
CA PRO A 118 21.68 -1.82 -4.09
C PRO A 118 22.83 -1.96 -3.11
N LEU A 119 22.53 -2.45 -1.90
CA LEU A 119 23.53 -2.88 -0.93
C LEU A 119 24.52 -3.82 -1.64
N PRO A 120 25.82 -3.81 -1.28
CA PRO A 120 26.86 -4.46 -2.05
C PRO A 120 26.53 -5.92 -2.40
N LEU A 121 26.95 -6.36 -3.59
CA LEU A 121 26.66 -7.66 -4.22
C LEU A 121 26.84 -8.89 -3.30
N GLN A 122 27.67 -8.77 -2.26
CA GLN A 122 27.83 -9.75 -1.18
C GLN A 122 26.50 -10.20 -0.54
N TYR A 123 25.46 -9.36 -0.54
CA TYR A 123 24.15 -9.69 0.02
C TYR A 123 23.27 -10.56 -0.89
N TYR A 124 23.49 -10.53 -2.21
CA TYR A 124 22.75 -11.38 -3.15
C TYR A 124 23.18 -12.86 -3.08
N LEU A 125 24.41 -13.13 -2.64
CA LEU A 125 24.96 -14.48 -2.54
C LEU A 125 24.43 -15.24 -1.31
N ILE A 126 24.05 -14.54 -0.24
CA ILE A 126 23.55 -15.17 0.99
C ILE A 126 22.15 -15.77 0.79
N TYR A 127 21.38 -15.26 -0.18
CA TYR A 127 20.02 -15.74 -0.49
C TYR A 127 19.98 -17.01 -1.35
N PHE A 128 21.10 -17.44 -1.94
CA PHE A 128 21.14 -18.75 -2.61
C PHE A 128 21.25 -19.92 -1.61
N PHE A 129 21.54 -19.63 -0.33
CA PHE A 129 21.82 -20.61 0.73
C PHE A 129 20.86 -20.53 1.92
N LEU A 130 19.79 -19.72 1.85
CA LEU A 130 18.66 -19.67 2.79
C LEU A 130 17.38 -20.03 2.06
#